data_AF-A0A382UTT9-F1
#
_entry.id   AF-A0A382UTT9-F1
#
_cell.length_a   1.000
_cell.length_b   1.000
_cell.length_c   1.000
_cell.angle_alpha   90.00
_cell.angle_beta   90.00
_cell.angle_gamma   90.00
#
_symmetry.space_group_name_H-M   'P 1'
#
loop_
_entity.id
_entity.type
_entity.pdbx_description
1 polymer ?
#
loop_
_entity_poly.entity_id
_entity_poly.type
_entity_poly.pdbx_seq_one_letter_code
_entity_poly.pdbx_strand_id
1 'polypeptide(L)' 'MGRNLIRVSAVMAVAALVVLGLPGVASAAIPTVPAGLTAVAGESESVILSWTASSNTPTNYDVEYSPDGFVFTST' A
#
# COMPACT_ATOMS: atom_id res chain seq x y z
N MET A 1 -36.03 -15.92 -35.82
CA MET A 1 -34.56 -16.09 -35.70
C MET A 1 -33.79 -14.84 -35.23
N GLY A 2 -34.33 -13.61 -35.23
CA GLY A 2 -33.51 -12.39 -34.98
C GLY A 2 -33.51 -11.78 -33.57
N ARG A 3 -34.58 -11.95 -32.78
CA ARG A 3 -34.72 -11.29 -31.45
C ARG A 3 -33.84 -11.90 -30.35
N ASN A 4 -33.54 -13.20 -30.44
CA ASN A 4 -32.69 -13.89 -29.47
C ASN A 4 -31.21 -13.57 -29.72
N LEU A 5 -30.81 -13.40 -30.99
CA LEU A 5 -29.45 -13.06 -31.36
C LEU A 5 -29.04 -11.66 -30.87
N ILE A 6 -29.95 -10.68 -30.96
CA ILE A 6 -29.75 -9.30 -30.45
C ILE A 6 -29.60 -9.28 -28.93
N ARG A 7 -30.36 -10.12 -28.21
CA ARG A 7 -30.26 -10.23 -26.74
C ARG A 7 -28.93 -10.84 -26.32
N VAL A 8 -28.49 -11.89 -27.01
CA VAL A 8 -27.21 -12.55 -26.72
C VAL A 8 -26.03 -11.63 -27.05
N SER A 9 -26.06 -10.90 -28.16
CA SER A 9 -25.02 -9.93 -28.48
C SER A 9 -24.94 -8.78 -27.47
N ALA A 10 -26.09 -8.30 -26.99
CA ALA A 10 -26.13 -7.25 -25.97
C ALA A 10 -25.53 -7.73 -24.64
N VAL A 11 -25.86 -8.95 -24.20
CA VAL A 11 -25.31 -9.54 -22.96
C VAL A 11 -23.78 -9.74 -23.08
N MET A 12 -23.30 -10.20 -24.23
CA MET A 12 -21.86 -10.37 -24.47
C MET A 12 -21.10 -9.04 -24.55
N ALA A 13 -21.69 -8.01 -25.17
CA ALA A 13 -21.10 -6.68 -25.24
C ALA A 13 -21.01 -6.02 -23.85
N VAL A 14 -22.05 -6.17 -23.02
CA VAL A 14 -22.05 -5.67 -21.64
C VAL A 14 -21.01 -6.42 -20.79
N ALA A 15 -20.90 -7.74 -20.93
CA ALA A 15 -19.87 -8.52 -20.23
C ALA A 15 -18.45 -8.13 -20.66
N ALA A 16 -18.22 -7.92 -21.97
CA ALA A 16 -16.92 -7.49 -22.48
C ALA A 16 -16.57 -6.06 -22.02
N LEU A 17 -17.54 -5.15 -21.96
CA LEU A 17 -17.33 -3.79 -21.46
C LEU A 17 -16.98 -3.78 -19.96
N VAL A 18 -17.57 -4.69 -19.18
CA VAL A 18 -17.23 -4.87 -17.76
C VAL A 18 -15.81 -5.44 -17.60
N VAL A 19 -15.39 -6.41 -18.41
CA VAL A 19 -14.04 -7.00 -18.31
C VAL A 19 -12.94 -6.05 -18.80
N LEU A 20 -13.21 -5.23 -19.82
CA LEU A 20 -12.25 -4.25 -20.37
C LEU A 20 -12.22 -2.92 -19.61
N GLY A 21 -13.18 -2.69 -18.69
CA GLY A 21 -13.38 -1.41 -18.01
C GLY A 21 -13.02 -1.37 -16.52
N LEU A 22 -12.66 -2.50 -15.90
CA LEU A 22 -12.20 -2.49 -14.51
C LEU A 22 -10.72 -2.05 -14.48
N PRO A 23 -10.36 -0.98 -13.73
CA PRO A 23 -8.96 -0.74 -13.46
C PRO A 23 -8.39 -2.00 -12.81
N GLY A 24 -7.28 -2.50 -13.35
CA GLY A 24 -6.65 -3.72 -12.88
C GLY A 24 -6.49 -3.66 -11.37
N VAL A 25 -6.94 -4.71 -10.68
CA VAL A 25 -6.76 -4.83 -9.23
C VAL A 25 -5.27 -4.70 -8.93
N ALA A 26 -4.86 -3.54 -8.45
CA ALA A 26 -3.49 -3.33 -8.03
C ALA A 26 -3.29 -4.18 -6.77
N SER A 27 -2.51 -5.25 -6.87
CA SER A 27 -2.08 -6.00 -5.69
C SER A 27 -1.13 -5.11 -4.89
N ALA A 28 -1.54 -4.66 -3.71
CA ALA A 28 -0.65 -3.98 -2.78
C ALA A 28 0.36 -5.00 -2.25
N ALA A 29 1.64 -4.83 -2.60
CA ALA A 29 2.71 -5.61 -2.01
C ALA A 29 3.00 -5.10 -0.59
N ILE A 30 3.32 -6.01 0.33
CA ILE A 30 3.64 -5.65 1.71
C ILE A 30 4.92 -4.81 1.69
N PRO A 31 4.93 -3.61 2.31
CA PRO A 31 6.14 -2.82 2.46
C PRO A 31 7.21 -3.58 3.24
N THR A 32 8.46 -3.52 2.78
CA THR A 32 9.57 -4.06 3.58
C THR A 32 9.81 -3.20 4.82
N VAL A 33 10.46 -3.76 5.84
CA VAL A 33 10.85 -2.98 7.01
C VAL A 33 11.85 -1.88 6.60
N PRO A 34 11.67 -0.62 7.03
CA PRO A 34 12.67 0.44 6.89
C PRO A 34 14.00 0.04 7.52
N ALA A 35 15.11 0.49 6.96
CA ALA A 35 16.44 0.14 7.46
C ALA A 35 17.27 1.36 7.81
N GLY A 36 18.29 1.17 8.66
CA GLY A 36 19.28 2.21 8.96
C GLY A 36 18.70 3.44 9.65
N LEU A 37 17.79 3.25 10.62
CA LEU A 37 17.28 4.34 11.44
C LEU A 37 18.41 4.97 12.24
N THR A 38 18.54 6.28 12.11
CA THR A 38 19.46 7.12 12.88
C THR A 38 18.67 8.27 13.50
N ALA A 39 19.12 8.70 14.68
CA ALA A 39 18.55 9.81 15.43
C ALA A 39 19.67 10.79 15.80
N VAL A 40 19.47 12.07 15.49
CA VAL A 40 20.40 13.15 15.82
C VAL A 40 19.64 14.23 16.59
N ALA A 41 20.26 14.77 17.64
CA ALA A 41 19.67 15.88 18.38
C ALA A 41 19.46 17.09 17.45
N GLY A 42 18.25 17.62 17.46
CA GLY A 42 17.90 18.87 16.79
C GLY A 42 17.91 20.04 17.77
N GLU A 43 17.32 21.16 17.34
CA GLU A 43 17.13 22.36 18.17
C GLU A 43 15.89 22.22 19.07
N SER A 44 15.86 22.89 20.22
CA SER A 44 14.65 23.06 21.03
C SER A 44 13.88 21.76 21.33
N GLU A 45 14.51 20.79 22.00
CA GLU A 45 13.88 19.51 22.38
C GLU A 45 13.34 18.70 21.17
N SER A 46 13.93 18.88 19.99
CA SER A 46 13.61 18.07 18.80
C SER A 46 14.67 17.02 18.51
N VAL A 47 14.27 16.00 17.75
CA VAL A 47 15.14 14.95 17.24
C VAL A 47 14.89 14.81 15.74
N ILE A 48 15.97 14.78 14.96
CA ILE A 48 15.93 14.54 13.53
C ILE A 48 16.13 13.04 13.31
N LEU A 49 15.14 12.41 12.68
CA LEU A 49 15.18 10.99 12.32
C LEU A 49 15.47 10.84 10.83
N SER A 50 16.34 9.90 10.47
CA SER A 50 16.65 9.56 9.09
C SER A 50 16.78 8.05 8.94
N TRP A 51 16.19 7.50 7.87
CA TRP A 51 16.17 6.08 7.58
C TRP A 51 16.11 5.84 6.07
N THR A 52 16.39 4.61 5.64
CA THR A 52 16.16 4.15 4.28
C THR A 52 14.71 3.69 4.14
N ALA A 53 14.00 4.27 3.17
CA ALA A 53 12.59 3.98 2.93
C ALA A 53 12.34 2.50 2.57
N SER A 54 11.14 2.03 2.94
CA SER A 54 10.63 0.72 2.54
C SER A 54 10.48 0.60 1.03
N SER A 55 10.72 -0.60 0.50
CA SER A 55 10.20 -0.98 -0.82
C SER A 55 8.68 -1.18 -0.77
N ASN A 56 8.02 -1.26 -1.93
CA ASN A 56 6.56 -1.39 -2.07
C ASN A 56 5.74 -0.25 -1.45
N THR A 57 6.32 0.97 -1.40
CA THR A 57 5.72 2.25 -0.98
C THR A 57 4.60 2.13 0.06
N PRO A 58 4.92 2.26 1.37
CA PRO A 58 3.90 2.27 2.40
C PRO A 58 3.04 3.54 2.32
N THR A 59 1.82 3.45 2.83
CA THR A 59 0.92 4.60 2.98
C THR A 59 1.35 5.51 4.13
N ASN A 60 1.93 4.95 5.20
CA ASN A 60 2.34 5.67 6.40
C ASN A 60 3.55 5.01 7.07
N TYR A 61 4.23 5.77 7.94
CA TYR A 61 5.20 5.24 8.92
C TYR A 61 4.76 5.61 10.33
N ASP A 62 4.76 4.64 11.23
CA ASP A 62 4.54 4.88 12.65
C ASP A 62 5.89 5.05 13.35
N VAL A 63 6.05 6.16 14.07
CA VAL A 63 7.28 6.49 14.81
C VAL A 63 6.98 6.36 16.29
N GLU A 64 7.70 5.47 16.96
CA GLU A 64 7.56 5.22 18.38
C GLU A 64 8.81 5.71 19.13
N TYR A 65 8.61 6.29 20.32
CA TYR A 65 9.67 6.71 21.22
C TYR A 65 9.36 6.28 22.66
N SER A 66 10.40 5.91 23.40
CA SER A 66 10.33 5.61 24.84
C SER A 66 11.58 6.14 25.55
N PRO A 67 11.44 6.91 26.64
CA PRO A 67 12.59 7.31 27.47
C PRO A 67 13.30 6.12 28.11
N ASP A 68 12.55 5.06 28.42
CA ASP A 68 13.04 3.86 29.12
C ASP A 68 13.43 2.72 28.16
N GLY A 69 13.29 2.96 26.85
CA GLY A 69 13.52 1.97 25.80
C GLY A 69 12.30 1.08 25.49
N PHE A 70 12.45 0.26 24.46
CA PHE A 70 11.45 -0.73 24.03
C PHE A 70 11.87 -2.14 24.46
N VAL A 71 10.94 -2.92 24.99
CA VAL A 71 11.12 -4.35 25.19
C VAL A 71 10.50 -5.08 24.01
N PHE A 72 11.33 -5.53 23.05
CA PHE A 72 10.87 -6.35 21.93
C PHE A 72 10.84 -7.83 22.35
N THR A 73 9.65 -8.39 22.53
CA THR A 73 9.46 -9.83 22.69
C THR A 73 9.08 -10.44 21.34
N SER A 74 10.02 -11.08 20.66
CA SER A 74 9.72 -11.87 19.46
C SER A 74 9.10 -13.20 19.91
N THR A 75 7.82 -13.42 19.58
CA THR A 75 7.14 -14.71 19.75
C THR A 75 7.00 -15.39 18.39
#